data_AF-A0A820M517-F1
#
_entry.id   AF-A0A820M517-F1
#
_cell.length_a   1.000
_cell.length_b   1.000
_cell.length_c   1.000
_cell.angle_alpha   90.00
_cell.angle_beta   90.00
_cell.angle_gamma   90.00
#
_symmetry.space_group_name_H-M   'P 1'
#
loop_
_entity.id
_entity.type
_entity.pdbx_description
1 polymer ?
#
loop_
_entity_poly.entity_id
_entity_poly.type
_entity_poly.pdbx_seq_one_letter_code
_entity_poly.pdbx_strand_id
1 'polypeptide(L)' 'LMSNNMPDKVLDLLNKMTIEPNNFTLTILFNACGELANDRAMKIGKKLLDE' A
#
# COMPACT_ATOMS: atom_id res chain seq x y z
N LEU A 1 -2.68 2.52 -13.25
CA LEU A 1 -1.27 2.88 -13.02
C LEU A 1 -0.45 1.78 -12.32
N MET A 2 -0.91 0.53 -12.29
CA MET A 2 -0.05 -0.62 -11.94
C MET A 2 0.01 -1.57 -13.13
N SER A 3 0.90 -1.25 -14.07
CA SER A 3 1.04 -1.94 -15.36
C SER A 3 1.36 -3.43 -15.25
N ASN A 4 1.71 -3.92 -14.05
CA ASN A 4 2.19 -5.28 -13.81
C ASN A 4 1.39 -6.08 -12.77
N ASN A 5 0.20 -5.64 -12.33
CA ASN A 5 -0.71 -6.39 -11.44
C ASN A 5 -0.02 -7.12 -10.25
N MET A 6 0.82 -6.40 -9.48
CA MET A 6 1.53 -6.96 -8.31
C MET A 6 1.25 -6.14 -7.04
N PRO A 7 -0.01 -6.09 -6.56
CA PRO A 7 -0.35 -5.28 -5.41
C PRO A 7 0.37 -5.72 -4.12
N ASP A 8 0.69 -7.01 -3.96
CA ASP A 8 1.49 -7.49 -2.81
C ASP A 8 2.88 -6.85 -2.74
N LYS A 9 3.53 -6.62 -3.90
CA LYS A 9 4.86 -6.01 -3.94
C LYS A 9 4.85 -4.54 -3.56
N VAL A 10 3.72 -3.85 -3.76
CA VAL A 10 3.53 -2.48 -3.31
C VAL A 10 3.56 -2.42 -1.79
N LEU A 11 2.87 -3.35 -1.13
CA LEU A 11 2.87 -3.44 0.34
C LEU A 11 4.24 -3.86 0.89
N ASP A 12 4.97 -4.71 0.17
CA ASP A 12 6.36 -5.03 0.53
C ASP A 12 7.29 -3.82 0.41
N LEU A 13 7.08 -2.97 -0.59
CA LEU A 13 7.90 -1.78 -0.84
C LEU A 13 7.73 -0.74 0.26
N LEU A 14 6.52 -0.58 0.81
CA LEU A 14 6.25 0.34 1.92
C LEU A 14 7.27 0.18 3.06
N ASN A 15 7.54 -1.06 3.48
CA ASN A 15 8.47 -1.35 4.58
C ASN A 15 9.96 -1.14 4.23
N LYS A 16 10.29 -0.99 2.95
CA LYS A 16 11.65 -0.78 2.46
C LYS A 16 11.96 0.68 2.16
N MET A 17 10.93 1.52 2.11
CA MET A 17 11.11 2.95 1.86
C MET A 17 11.73 3.62 3.09
N THR A 18 12.75 4.42 2.85
CA THR A 18 13.37 5.28 3.88
C THR A 18 12.78 6.69 3.87
N ILE A 19 11.78 6.93 3.01
CA ILE A 19 11.11 8.21 2.82
C ILE A 19 9.64 8.05 3.14
N GLU A 20 9.05 9.13 3.65
CA GLU A 20 7.63 9.18 3.98
C GLU A 20 6.79 9.14 2.69
N PRO A 21 5.74 8.31 2.62
CA PRO A 21 4.81 8.29 1.51
C PRO A 21 4.10 9.65 1.35
N ASN A 22 4.22 10.25 0.16
CA ASN A 22 3.36 11.39 -0.18
C ASN A 22 1.96 10.93 -0.62
N ASN A 23 1.07 11.89 -0.88
CA ASN A 23 -0.33 11.61 -1.30
C ASN A 23 -0.45 10.67 -2.51
N PHE A 24 0.48 10.75 -3.46
CA PHE A 24 0.49 9.87 -4.63
C PHE A 24 0.85 8.43 -4.23
N THR A 25 1.90 8.27 -3.41
CA THR A 25 2.29 6.97 -2.86
C THR A 25 1.16 6.36 -2.03
N LEU A 26 0.50 7.16 -1.17
CA LEU A 26 -0.66 6.71 -0.38
C LEU A 26 -1.82 6.25 -1.26
N THR A 27 -2.12 6.96 -2.34
CA THR A 27 -3.17 6.56 -3.30
C THR A 27 -2.88 5.17 -3.88
N ILE A 28 -1.63 4.89 -4.25
CA ILE A 28 -1.21 3.59 -4.76
C ILE A 28 -1.31 2.51 -3.68
N LEU A 29 -0.88 2.81 -2.45
CA LEU A 29 -0.95 1.88 -1.32
C LEU A 29 -2.39 1.51 -0.98
N PHE A 30 -3.30 2.47 -0.93
CA PHE A 30 -4.72 2.20 -0.67
C PHE A 30 -5.37 1.42 -1.81
N ASN A 31 -5.03 1.72 -3.06
CA ASN A 31 -5.50 0.93 -4.20
C ASN A 31 -5.02 -0.53 -4.10
N ALA A 32 -3.74 -0.76 -3.79
CA ALA A 32 -3.19 -2.10 -3.57
C ALA A 32 -3.89 -2.82 -2.41
N CYS A 33 -4.21 -2.11 -1.32
CA CYS A 33 -4.97 -2.69 -0.21
C CYS A 33 -6.38 -3.11 -0.64
N GLY A 34 -7.06 -2.29 -1.44
CA GLY A 34 -8.38 -2.59 -2.00
C GLY A 34 -8.36 -3.78 -2.96
N GLU A 35 -7.33 -3.89 -3.81
CA GLU A 35 -7.15 -5.00 -4.75
C GLU A 35 -6.89 -6.34 -4.03
N LEU A 36 -6.10 -6.33 -2.95
CA LEU A 36 -5.75 -7.55 -2.22
C LEU A 36 -6.85 -8.06 -1.30
N ALA A 37 -7.61 -7.15 -0.68
CA ALA A 37 -8.76 -7.43 0.18
C ALA A 37 -8.54 -8.57 1.21
N ASN A 38 -7.31 -8.72 1.72
CA ASN A 38 -6.93 -9.75 2.68
C ASN A 38 -6.55 -9.14 4.04
N ASP A 39 -6.39 -9.98 5.07
CA ASP A 39 -6.10 -9.53 6.44
C ASP A 39 -4.83 -8.68 6.54
N ARG A 40 -3.81 -9.01 5.75
CA ARG A 40 -2.55 -8.27 5.73
C ARG A 40 -2.75 -6.86 5.18
N ALA A 41 -3.42 -6.75 4.04
CA ALA A 41 -3.78 -5.47 3.42
C ALA A 41 -4.66 -4.62 4.34
N MET A 42 -5.64 -5.22 5.02
CA MET A 42 -6.52 -4.50 5.95
C MET A 42 -5.75 -3.94 7.15
N LYS A 43 -4.79 -4.70 7.71
CA LYS A 43 -3.94 -4.22 8.81
C LYS A 43 -3.05 -3.06 8.39
N ILE A 44 -2.44 -3.15 7.20
CA ILE A 44 -1.59 -2.08 6.66
C ILE A 44 -2.42 -0.83 6.37
N GLY A 45 -3.56 -0.98 5.70
CA GLY A 45 -4.46 0.14 5.40
C GLY A 45 -4.94 0.88 6.65
N LYS A 46 -5.28 0.17 7.73
CA LYS A 46 -5.64 0.80 9.01
C LYS A 46 -4.48 1.60 9.60
N LYS A 47 -3.26 1.03 9.63
CA LYS A 47 -2.07 1.73 10.12
C LYS A 47 -1.81 3.02 9.35
N LEU A 48 -2.00 3.01 8.03
CA LEU A 48 -1.84 4.20 7.17
C LEU A 48 -2.92 5.27 7.38
N LEU A 49 -4.07 4.93 7.96
CA LEU A 49 -5.14 5.90 8.28
C LEU A 49 -4.95 6.54 9.66
N ASP A 50 -4.22 5.87 10.55
CA ASP A 50 -3.98 6.29 11.93
C ASP A 50 -2.67 7.11 12.08
N GLU A 51 -1.87 7.22 11.01
CA GLU A 51 -0.69 8.10 10.90
C GLU A 51 -1.10 9.53 10.50
#